data_AF-A0AAW9PRY6-F1
#
_entry.id   AF-A0AAW9PRY6-F1
#
_cell.length_a   1.000
_cell.length_b   1.000
_cell.length_c   1.000
_cell.angle_alpha   90.00
_cell.angle_beta   90.00
_cell.angle_gamma   90.00
#
_symmetry.space_group_name_H-M   'P 1'
#
loop_
_entity.id
_entity.type
_entity.pdbx_description
1 polymer ?
#
loop_
_entity_poly.entity_id
_entity_poly.type
_entity_poly.pdbx_seq_one_letter_code
_entity_poly.pdbx_strand_id
1 'polypeptide(L)'
;MPEQFQYARSSPQEFPALDLKEWNHYAEMLGTMGFEQIIDFRIESTVGIARLFSDSKNHVFAEVFKVFSPNNEPIPIACSFHSSFSDGWTLSSTTLKPNGLSYMWCSPVSLSTYHSEIEIPNLLQTHLLRRQQIADDLGLSILTDISWEAYCTKMNASCLARRETLKRKNIVFALIEATLFELNPKYEWLGDYPKLAAKRKARGL
;
A
#
# COMPACT_ATOMS: atom_id res chain seq x y z
N MET A 1 2.94 -15.40 -9.51
CA MET A 1 3.59 -14.51 -8.52
C MET A 1 4.95 -15.11 -8.14
N PRO A 2 6.00 -14.28 -8.05
CA PRO A 2 7.33 -14.71 -7.65
C PRO A 2 7.34 -15.24 -6.20
N GLU A 3 8.36 -16.00 -5.83
CA GLU A 3 8.53 -16.52 -4.46
C GLU A 3 9.05 -15.45 -3.49
N GLN A 4 9.77 -14.47 -4.03
CA GLN A 4 10.28 -13.32 -3.30
C GLN A 4 10.38 -12.16 -4.30
N PHE A 5 10.16 -10.93 -3.83
CA PHE A 5 10.48 -9.76 -4.62
C PHE A 5 11.97 -9.42 -4.50
N GLN A 6 12.61 -9.19 -5.63
CA GLN A 6 13.95 -8.63 -5.69
C GLN A 6 13.85 -7.10 -5.80
N TYR A 7 14.14 -6.43 -4.69
CA TYR A 7 14.18 -4.98 -4.63
C TYR A 7 15.51 -4.45 -5.14
N ALA A 8 15.65 -4.39 -6.47
CA ALA A 8 16.82 -3.79 -7.08
C ALA A 8 16.77 -2.27 -6.96
N ARG A 9 17.85 -1.68 -6.42
CA ARG A 9 18.05 -0.23 -6.44
C ARG A 9 17.98 0.25 -7.89
N SER A 10 17.33 1.38 -8.11
CA SER A 10 17.16 1.97 -9.43
C SER A 10 17.26 3.48 -9.33
N SER A 11 17.37 4.14 -10.48
CA SER A 11 17.48 5.59 -10.58
C SER A 11 16.36 6.15 -11.44
N PRO A 12 15.75 7.30 -11.09
CA PRO A 12 14.70 7.93 -11.90
C PRO A 12 15.09 8.16 -13.37
N GLN A 13 16.39 8.38 -13.63
CA GLN A 13 16.94 8.59 -14.98
C GLN A 13 16.87 7.34 -15.88
N GLU A 14 16.68 6.14 -15.30
CA GLU A 14 16.49 4.90 -16.05
C GLU A 14 15.09 4.81 -16.71
N PHE A 15 14.20 5.75 -16.41
CA PHE A 15 12.81 5.78 -16.90
C PHE A 15 12.54 7.06 -17.71
N PRO A 16 12.79 7.07 -19.03
CA PRO A 16 12.65 8.26 -19.87
C PRO A 16 11.24 8.87 -19.89
N ALA A 17 10.22 8.06 -19.64
CA ALA A 17 8.82 8.49 -19.60
C ALA A 17 8.37 9.00 -18.22
N LEU A 18 9.27 9.06 -17.24
CA LEU A 18 8.98 9.60 -15.91
C LEU A 18 8.99 11.13 -15.95
N ASP A 19 7.90 11.74 -15.48
CA ASP A 19 7.90 13.19 -15.21
C ASP A 19 8.74 13.45 -13.95
N LEU A 20 10.00 13.82 -14.16
CA LEU A 20 10.95 14.11 -13.09
C LEU A 20 10.54 15.34 -12.26
N LYS A 21 9.80 16.28 -12.85
CA LYS A 21 9.35 17.49 -12.14
C LYS A 21 8.28 17.11 -11.13
N GLU A 22 7.26 16.38 -11.55
CA GLU A 22 6.22 15.86 -10.66
C GLU A 22 6.82 14.90 -9.62
N TRP A 23 7.71 14.01 -10.03
CA TRP A 23 8.41 13.08 -9.13
C TRP A 23 9.18 13.77 -8.00
N ASN A 24 9.94 14.82 -8.32
CA ASN A 24 10.70 15.57 -7.32
C ASN A 24 9.79 16.45 -6.45
N HIS A 25 8.68 16.94 -6.99
CA HIS A 25 7.69 17.67 -6.21
C HIS A 25 7.12 16.83 -5.05
N TYR A 26 6.81 15.55 -5.30
CA TYR A 26 6.40 14.63 -4.22
C TYR A 26 7.49 14.45 -3.16
N ALA A 27 8.75 14.35 -3.57
CA ALA A 27 9.87 14.17 -2.66
C ALA A 27 10.10 15.40 -1.78
N GLU A 28 10.05 16.60 -2.36
CA GLU A 28 10.13 17.86 -1.63
C GLU A 28 8.98 17.99 -0.63
N MET A 29 7.74 17.73 -1.07
CA MET A 29 6.55 17.78 -0.22
C MET A 29 6.66 16.83 0.97
N LEU A 30 7.00 15.56 0.74
CA LEU A 30 7.22 14.59 1.83
C LEU A 30 8.37 15.01 2.76
N GLY A 31 9.44 15.57 2.21
CA GLY A 31 10.54 16.14 2.99
C GLY A 31 10.08 17.26 3.93
N THR A 32 9.22 18.17 3.47
CA THR A 32 8.66 19.24 4.34
C THR A 32 7.77 18.68 5.46
N MET A 33 7.21 17.49 5.27
CA MET A 33 6.38 16.79 6.26
C MET A 33 7.21 15.98 7.26
N GLY A 34 8.54 15.94 7.11
CA GLY A 34 9.46 15.22 8.01
C GLY A 34 9.81 13.81 7.55
N PHE A 35 9.48 13.43 6.32
CA PHE A 35 9.89 12.14 5.76
C PHE A 35 11.33 12.20 5.23
N GLU A 36 12.08 11.15 5.51
CA GLU A 36 13.43 10.95 4.98
C GLU A 36 13.40 9.90 3.88
N GLN A 37 14.07 10.18 2.76
CA GLN A 37 14.18 9.22 1.66
C GLN A 37 15.11 8.07 2.07
N ILE A 38 14.63 6.85 1.89
CA ILE A 38 15.40 5.63 2.13
C ILE A 38 16.09 5.18 0.84
N ILE A 39 15.30 4.92 -0.21
CA ILE A 39 15.81 4.29 -1.44
C ILE A 39 14.87 4.49 -2.63
N ASP A 40 15.46 4.56 -3.83
CA ASP A 40 14.76 4.41 -5.11
C ASP A 40 14.97 2.98 -5.60
N PHE A 41 13.88 2.28 -5.94
CA PHE A 41 13.93 0.88 -6.35
C PHE A 41 12.96 0.58 -7.48
N ARG A 42 13.27 -0.47 -8.23
CA ARG A 42 12.42 -0.93 -9.34
C ARG A 42 11.26 -1.76 -8.81
N ILE A 43 10.07 -1.52 -9.34
CA ILE A 43 8.93 -2.42 -9.11
C ILE A 43 9.11 -3.62 -10.02
N GLU A 44 9.15 -4.84 -9.48
CA GLU A 44 9.43 -6.04 -10.27
C GLU A 44 8.20 -6.58 -11.00
N SER A 45 7.00 -6.41 -10.41
CA SER A 45 5.76 -6.96 -10.95
C SER A 45 5.26 -6.27 -12.23
N THR A 46 5.83 -5.13 -12.58
CA THR A 46 5.45 -4.30 -13.72
C THR A 46 6.62 -3.40 -14.10
N VAL A 47 6.60 -2.76 -15.26
CA VAL A 47 7.59 -1.73 -15.55
C VAL A 47 7.26 -0.52 -14.67
N GLY A 48 8.08 -0.23 -13.67
CA GLY A 48 7.82 0.87 -12.74
C GLY A 48 8.98 1.17 -11.80
N ILE A 49 8.90 2.33 -11.17
CA ILE A 49 9.84 2.83 -10.16
C ILE A 49 9.07 3.27 -8.92
N ALA A 50 9.66 3.02 -7.75
CA ALA A 50 9.18 3.49 -6.47
C ALA A 50 10.32 4.19 -5.72
N ARG A 51 9.96 5.22 -4.95
CA ARG A 51 10.81 5.89 -3.97
C ARG A 51 10.18 5.70 -2.60
N LEU A 52 10.92 5.06 -1.71
CA LEU A 52 10.51 4.83 -0.34
C LEU A 52 11.03 5.95 0.56
N PHE A 53 10.16 6.41 1.44
CA PHE A 53 10.47 7.30 2.53
C PHE A 53 9.98 6.74 3.86
N SER A 54 10.54 7.22 4.96
CA SER A 54 10.04 6.94 6.31
C SER A 54 9.94 8.21 7.15
N ASP A 55 8.96 8.20 8.06
CA ASP A 55 8.82 9.18 9.12
C ASP A 55 9.06 8.48 10.46
N SER A 56 10.19 8.81 11.10
CA SER A 56 10.61 8.23 12.38
C SER A 56 9.75 8.66 13.56
N LYS A 57 9.10 9.83 13.48
CA LYS A 57 8.23 10.35 14.53
C LYS A 57 6.89 9.64 14.54
N ASN A 58 6.30 9.42 13.36
CA ASN A 58 5.01 8.76 13.26
C ASN A 58 5.11 7.26 13.02
N HIS A 59 6.28 6.70 12.71
CA HIS A 59 6.47 5.30 12.33
C HIS A 59 5.64 4.88 11.11
N VAL A 60 5.74 5.66 10.04
CA VAL A 60 4.98 5.47 8.79
C VAL A 60 5.94 5.46 7.62
N PHE A 61 5.69 4.57 6.65
CA PHE A 61 6.33 4.63 5.36
C PHE A 61 5.48 5.44 4.38
N ALA A 62 6.14 6.23 3.53
CA ALA A 62 5.52 6.77 2.33
C ALA A 62 6.20 6.17 1.09
N GLU A 63 5.41 5.81 0.09
CA GLU A 63 5.91 5.31 -1.18
C GLU A 63 5.35 6.19 -2.28
N VAL A 64 6.25 6.81 -3.04
CA VAL A 64 5.91 7.53 -4.28
C VAL A 64 6.28 6.61 -5.42
N PHE A 65 5.36 6.33 -6.32
CA PHE A 65 5.62 5.35 -7.36
C PHE A 65 4.93 5.68 -8.68
N LYS A 66 5.56 5.19 -9.75
CA LYS A 66 5.06 5.27 -11.13
C LYS A 66 5.10 3.87 -11.73
N VAL A 67 3.94 3.43 -12.19
CA VAL A 67 3.80 2.24 -13.02
C VAL A 67 3.57 2.69 -14.46
N PHE A 68 4.25 2.05 -15.40
CA PHE A 68 4.10 2.27 -16.83
C PHE A 68 3.19 1.18 -17.41
N SER A 69 2.07 1.59 -18.00
CA SER A 69 1.14 0.65 -18.66
C SER A 69 1.77 0.11 -19.94
N PRO A 70 1.67 -1.21 -20.22
CA PRO A 70 2.13 -1.77 -21.49
C PRO A 70 1.33 -1.24 -22.70
N ASN A 71 0.11 -0.74 -22.46
CA ASN A 71 -0.75 -0.17 -23.50
C ASN A 71 -0.56 1.34 -23.67
N ASN A 72 0.48 1.94 -23.07
CA ASN A 72 0.73 3.38 -23.04
C ASN A 72 -0.43 4.21 -22.43
N GLU A 73 -1.32 3.58 -21.66
CA GLU A 73 -2.32 4.32 -20.90
C GLU A 73 -1.63 5.16 -19.81
N PRO A 74 -2.00 6.44 -19.66
CA PRO A 74 -1.39 7.31 -18.67
C PRO A 74 -1.86 6.92 -17.27
N ILE A 75 -0.98 6.28 -16.50
CA ILE A 75 -1.16 6.06 -15.07
C ILE A 75 -0.46 7.20 -14.34
N PRO A 76 -1.12 7.99 -13.48
CA PRO A 76 -0.46 9.10 -12.78
C PRO A 76 0.63 8.60 -11.81
N ILE A 77 1.54 9.50 -11.41
CA ILE A 77 2.38 9.22 -10.24
C ILE A 77 1.45 9.15 -9.02
N ALA A 78 1.63 8.12 -8.21
CA ALA A 78 0.83 7.89 -7.03
C ALA A 78 1.69 7.96 -5.76
N CYS A 79 1.01 8.21 -4.65
CA CYS A 79 1.59 8.20 -3.33
C CYS A 79 0.76 7.29 -2.43
N SER A 80 1.43 6.49 -1.60
CA SER A 80 0.78 5.68 -0.59
C SER A 80 1.48 5.78 0.76
N PHE A 81 0.70 5.80 1.83
CA PHE A 81 1.19 5.67 3.19
C PHE A 81 0.94 4.26 3.71
N HIS A 82 1.91 3.69 4.40
CA HIS A 82 1.86 2.35 4.94
C HIS A 82 2.19 2.33 6.42
N SER A 83 1.32 1.68 7.18
CA SER A 83 1.51 1.36 8.58
C SER A 83 1.41 -0.14 8.79
N SER A 84 2.17 -0.64 9.75
CA SER A 84 2.11 -2.03 10.18
C SER A 84 1.79 -2.09 11.66
N PHE A 85 1.05 -3.12 12.05
CA PHE A 85 0.70 -3.37 13.44
C PHE A 85 1.21 -4.75 13.87
N SER A 86 1.09 -5.04 15.16
CA SER A 86 1.21 -6.40 15.70
C SER A 86 0.25 -7.35 14.99
N ASP A 87 0.51 -8.65 15.13
CA ASP A 87 -0.30 -9.73 14.55
C ASP A 87 -0.43 -9.71 13.02
N GLY A 88 0.49 -9.02 12.34
CA GLY A 88 0.59 -9.00 10.88
C GLY A 88 -0.41 -8.10 10.17
N TRP A 89 -1.13 -7.24 10.90
CA TRP A 89 -2.04 -6.28 10.30
C TRP A 89 -1.28 -5.18 9.55
N THR A 90 -1.83 -4.74 8.44
CA THR A 90 -1.30 -3.61 7.67
C THR A 90 -2.41 -2.66 7.27
N LEU A 91 -2.09 -1.37 7.22
CA LEU A 91 -2.95 -0.34 6.66
C LEU A 91 -2.19 0.38 5.55
N SER A 92 -2.86 0.58 4.43
CA SER A 92 -2.40 1.41 3.33
C SER A 92 -3.44 2.44 2.95
N SER A 93 -3.01 3.66 2.64
CA SER A 93 -3.86 4.71 2.09
C SER A 93 -3.19 5.26 0.85
N THR A 94 -3.86 5.21 -0.30
CA THR A 94 -3.24 5.44 -1.61
C THR A 94 -4.05 6.39 -2.49
N THR A 95 -3.36 7.14 -3.35
CA THR A 95 -3.95 7.90 -4.46
C THR A 95 -4.04 7.09 -5.76
N LEU A 96 -3.48 5.88 -5.81
CA LEU A 96 -3.64 5.02 -6.99
C LEU A 96 -5.01 4.34 -6.96
N LYS A 97 -5.79 4.52 -8.03
CA LYS A 97 -7.07 3.86 -8.19
C LYS A 97 -6.88 2.32 -8.22
N PRO A 98 -7.59 1.56 -7.37
CA PRO A 98 -7.54 0.11 -7.39
C PRO A 98 -8.15 -0.45 -8.68
N ASN A 99 -7.64 -1.58 -9.13
CA ASN A 99 -8.17 -2.36 -10.26
C ASN A 99 -8.63 -3.76 -9.81
N GLY A 100 -9.34 -4.48 -10.65
CA GLY A 100 -9.87 -5.81 -10.33
C GLY A 100 -8.80 -6.81 -9.91
N LEU A 101 -7.58 -6.71 -10.47
CA LEU A 101 -6.45 -7.57 -10.06
C LEU A 101 -5.97 -7.26 -8.64
N SER A 102 -5.91 -5.98 -8.27
CA SER A 102 -5.55 -5.55 -6.92
C SER A 102 -6.55 -6.06 -5.88
N TYR A 103 -7.84 -6.16 -6.24
CA TYR A 103 -8.88 -6.72 -5.39
C TYR A 103 -8.69 -8.23 -5.16
N MET A 104 -8.20 -8.99 -6.15
CA MET A 104 -7.94 -10.43 -5.95
C MET A 104 -6.86 -10.69 -4.89
N TRP A 105 -5.94 -9.74 -4.68
CA TRP A 105 -4.82 -9.82 -3.75
C TRP A 105 -5.12 -9.32 -2.34
N CYS A 106 -6.35 -8.88 -2.10
CA CYS A 106 -6.80 -8.46 -0.79
C CYS A 106 -6.70 -9.60 0.24
N SER A 107 -6.15 -9.28 1.41
CA SER A 107 -5.95 -10.21 2.54
C SER A 107 -6.88 -9.84 3.70
N PRO A 108 -7.32 -10.80 4.54
CA PRO A 108 -8.13 -10.52 5.73
C PRO A 108 -7.49 -9.55 6.73
N VAL A 109 -6.15 -9.50 6.80
CA VAL A 109 -5.39 -8.64 7.73
C VAL A 109 -4.73 -7.44 7.04
N SER A 110 -5.02 -7.22 5.75
CA SER A 110 -4.53 -6.06 5.00
C SER A 110 -5.69 -5.10 4.78
N LEU A 111 -5.48 -3.83 5.12
CA LEU A 111 -6.46 -2.77 4.98
C LEU A 111 -5.96 -1.77 3.92
N SER A 112 -6.84 -1.34 3.03
CA SER A 112 -6.48 -0.37 1.99
C SER A 112 -7.62 0.61 1.71
N THR A 113 -7.30 1.91 1.71
CA THR A 113 -8.22 2.97 1.32
C THR A 113 -7.68 3.71 0.10
N TYR A 114 -8.56 3.93 -0.89
CA TYR A 114 -8.30 4.81 -2.02
C TYR A 114 -8.95 6.17 -1.78
N HIS A 115 -8.19 7.23 -2.04
CA HIS A 115 -8.67 8.61 -1.96
C HIS A 115 -8.39 9.33 -3.27
N SER A 116 -9.45 9.64 -4.01
CA SER A 116 -9.36 10.42 -5.24
C SER A 116 -9.11 11.89 -4.92
N GLU A 117 -8.20 12.54 -5.66
CA GLU A 117 -8.01 14.00 -5.65
C GLU A 117 -7.70 14.61 -4.27
N ILE A 118 -7.20 13.81 -3.33
CA ILE A 118 -6.80 14.29 -2.01
C ILE A 118 -5.37 14.84 -2.06
N GLU A 119 -5.14 15.94 -1.35
CA GLU A 119 -3.79 16.44 -1.13
C GLU A 119 -3.01 15.51 -0.18
N ILE A 120 -1.71 15.32 -0.43
CA ILE A 120 -0.88 14.37 0.31
C ILE A 120 -0.81 14.64 1.83
N PRO A 121 -0.74 15.90 2.33
CA PRO A 121 -0.85 16.15 3.77
C PRO A 121 -2.16 15.66 4.38
N ASN A 122 -3.28 15.86 3.68
CA ASN A 122 -4.61 15.41 4.12
C ASN A 122 -4.73 13.89 4.05
N LEU A 123 -4.11 13.25 3.06
CA LEU A 123 -4.02 11.78 2.98
C LEU A 123 -3.24 11.21 4.17
N LEU A 124 -2.10 11.82 4.55
CA LEU A 124 -1.34 11.39 5.73
C LEU A 124 -2.19 11.54 7.00
N GLN A 125 -2.84 12.67 7.20
CA GLN A 125 -3.68 12.89 8.38
C GLN A 125 -4.80 11.84 8.46
N THR A 126 -5.47 11.58 7.33
CA THR A 126 -6.50 10.55 7.23
C THR A 126 -5.95 9.17 7.56
N HIS A 127 -4.76 8.84 7.05
CA HIS A 127 -4.07 7.60 7.34
C HIS A 127 -3.77 7.45 8.84
N LEU A 128 -3.20 8.48 9.48
CA LEU A 128 -2.83 8.45 10.90
C LEU A 128 -4.06 8.32 11.81
N LEU A 129 -5.14 9.04 11.51
CA LEU A 129 -6.40 8.93 12.27
C LEU A 129 -6.98 7.53 12.16
N ARG A 130 -7.07 6.99 10.93
CA ARG A 130 -7.58 5.65 10.68
C ARG A 130 -6.69 4.59 11.34
N ARG A 131 -5.37 4.77 11.30
CA ARG A 131 -4.40 3.90 11.95
C ARG A 131 -4.64 3.82 13.45
N GLN A 132 -4.80 4.98 14.11
CA GLN A 132 -5.06 5.02 15.54
C GLN A 132 -6.38 4.34 15.89
N GLN A 133 -7.44 4.61 15.13
CA GLN A 133 -8.73 3.96 15.30
C GLN A 133 -8.63 2.44 15.23
N ILE A 134 -7.94 1.89 14.23
CA ILE A 134 -7.78 0.43 14.07
C ILE A 134 -6.95 -0.16 15.22
N ALA A 135 -5.88 0.52 15.62
CA ALA A 135 -5.05 0.10 16.75
C ALA A 135 -5.88 0.00 18.04
N ASP A 136 -6.71 1.00 18.31
CA ASP A 136 -7.57 1.05 19.49
C ASP A 136 -8.67 -0.03 19.42
N ASP A 137 -9.39 -0.12 18.30
CA ASP A 137 -10.50 -1.05 18.12
C ASP A 137 -10.07 -2.52 18.23
N LEU A 138 -8.86 -2.85 17.76
CA LEU A 138 -8.35 -4.20 17.76
C LEU A 138 -7.39 -4.51 18.92
N GLY A 139 -6.96 -3.50 19.67
CA GLY A 139 -5.94 -3.61 20.70
C GLY A 139 -4.57 -3.98 20.13
N LEU A 140 -4.22 -3.42 18.97
CA LEU A 140 -2.96 -3.69 18.26
C LEU A 140 -1.92 -2.62 18.56
N SER A 141 -0.65 -3.01 18.65
CA SER A 141 0.47 -2.09 18.74
C SER A 141 1.00 -1.72 17.36
N ILE A 142 1.35 -0.44 17.16
CA ILE A 142 1.98 0.04 15.92
C ILE A 142 3.44 -0.45 15.89
N LEU A 143 3.88 -1.02 14.78
CA LEU A 143 5.28 -1.41 14.60
C LEU A 143 6.12 -0.18 14.29
N THR A 144 7.19 0.00 15.05
CA THR A 144 8.06 1.19 14.99
C THR A 144 9.28 1.02 14.09
N ASP A 145 9.57 -0.22 13.67
CA ASP A 145 10.68 -0.50 12.75
C ASP A 145 10.34 -0.01 11.34
N ILE A 146 10.99 1.10 10.98
CA ILE A 146 10.89 1.81 9.72
C ILE A 146 12.15 1.67 8.85
N SER A 147 12.95 0.61 9.09
CA SER A 147 14.12 0.29 8.26
C SER A 147 13.74 -0.25 6.88
N TRP A 148 14.69 -0.18 5.95
CA TRP A 148 14.56 -0.79 4.63
C TRP A 148 14.38 -2.31 4.72
N GLU A 149 15.11 -2.95 5.63
CA GLU A 149 15.06 -4.39 5.88
C GLU A 149 13.68 -4.81 6.38
N ALA A 150 13.09 -4.03 7.30
CA ALA A 150 11.74 -4.26 7.77
C ALA A 150 10.70 -4.10 6.65
N TYR A 151 10.84 -3.07 5.81
CA TYR A 151 9.99 -2.89 4.64
C TYR A 151 10.07 -4.10 3.69
N CYS A 152 11.28 -4.52 3.31
CA CYS A 152 11.52 -5.68 2.45
C CYS A 152 10.91 -6.96 3.02
N THR A 153 11.11 -7.20 4.32
CA THR A 153 10.61 -8.37 5.02
C THR A 153 9.07 -8.41 4.98
N LYS A 154 8.42 -7.28 5.26
CA LYS A 154 6.96 -7.14 5.24
C LYS A 154 6.38 -7.34 3.86
N MET A 155 7.00 -6.77 2.83
CA MET A 155 6.52 -6.92 1.47
C MET A 155 6.69 -8.34 0.93
N ASN A 156 7.80 -9.02 1.28
CA ASN A 156 8.00 -10.43 0.96
C ASN A 156 7.00 -11.33 1.69
N ALA A 157 6.77 -11.11 2.98
CA ALA A 157 5.73 -11.83 3.73
C ALA A 157 4.33 -11.62 3.12
N SER A 158 4.02 -10.40 2.69
CA SER A 158 2.76 -10.09 1.99
C SER A 158 2.66 -10.79 0.64
N CYS A 159 3.76 -10.88 -0.12
CA CYS A 159 3.82 -11.62 -1.38
C CYS A 159 3.52 -13.11 -1.17
N LEU A 160 4.16 -13.73 -0.18
CA LEU A 160 3.93 -15.13 0.18
C LEU A 160 2.48 -15.36 0.61
N ALA A 161 1.92 -14.49 1.47
CA ALA A 161 0.53 -14.58 1.90
C ALA A 161 -0.46 -14.46 0.73
N ARG A 162 -0.21 -13.55 -0.21
CA ARG A 162 -1.01 -13.40 -1.44
C ARG A 162 -0.92 -14.65 -2.31
N ARG A 163 0.26 -15.22 -2.51
CA ARG A 163 0.46 -16.46 -3.28
C ARG A 163 -0.31 -17.62 -2.66
N GLU A 164 -0.24 -17.80 -1.35
CA GLU A 164 -0.98 -18.86 -0.66
C GLU A 164 -2.50 -18.63 -0.69
N THR A 165 -2.95 -17.37 -0.61
CA THR A 165 -4.36 -17.03 -0.80
C THR A 165 -4.84 -17.38 -2.21
N LEU A 166 -4.08 -17.02 -3.24
CA LEU A 166 -4.42 -17.33 -4.64
C LEU A 166 -4.46 -18.82 -4.92
N LYS A 167 -3.52 -19.62 -4.37
CA LYS A 167 -3.54 -21.09 -4.51
C LYS A 167 -4.81 -21.73 -3.94
N ARG A 168 -5.38 -21.14 -2.89
CA ARG A 168 -6.61 -21.62 -2.24
C ARG A 168 -7.89 -21.10 -2.89
N LYS A 169 -7.79 -20.02 -3.67
CA LYS A 169 -8.93 -19.45 -4.40
C LYS A 169 -9.19 -20.24 -5.68
N ASN A 170 -10.47 -20.49 -5.97
CA ASN A 170 -10.86 -20.96 -7.29
C ASN A 170 -10.75 -19.78 -8.27
N ILE A 171 -9.85 -19.93 -9.26
CA ILE A 171 -9.50 -18.88 -10.22
C ILE A 171 -10.73 -18.34 -10.97
N VAL A 172 -11.71 -19.20 -11.29
CA VAL A 172 -12.93 -18.77 -11.98
C VAL A 172 -13.73 -17.80 -11.11
N PHE A 173 -13.88 -18.11 -9.82
CA PHE A 173 -14.54 -17.19 -8.88
C PHE A 173 -13.74 -15.90 -8.70
N ALA A 174 -12.41 -15.97 -8.65
CA ALA A 174 -11.58 -14.77 -8.55
C ALA A 174 -11.72 -13.84 -9.76
N LEU A 175 -11.86 -14.39 -10.97
CA LEU A 175 -12.12 -13.61 -12.18
C LEU A 175 -13.53 -12.98 -12.18
N ILE A 176 -14.54 -13.69 -11.66
CA ILE A 176 -15.88 -13.13 -11.48
C ILE A 176 -15.84 -11.98 -10.46
N GLU A 177 -15.16 -12.15 -9.33
CA GLU A 177 -14.96 -11.07 -8.34
C GLU A 177 -14.27 -9.86 -8.95
N ALA A 178 -13.22 -10.06 -9.75
CA ALA A 178 -12.52 -8.99 -10.46
C ALA A 178 -13.45 -8.27 -11.46
N THR A 179 -14.27 -9.02 -12.20
CA THR A 179 -15.22 -8.44 -13.17
C THR A 179 -16.32 -7.64 -12.45
N LEU A 180 -16.87 -8.19 -11.36
CA LEU A 180 -17.85 -7.50 -10.54
C LEU A 180 -17.27 -6.23 -9.90
N PHE A 181 -16.00 -6.25 -9.53
CA PHE A 181 -15.29 -5.07 -9.04
C PHE A 181 -15.20 -3.98 -10.12
N GLU A 182 -14.86 -4.33 -11.36
CA GLU A 182 -14.81 -3.33 -12.46
C GLU A 182 -16.20 -2.72 -12.73
N LEU A 183 -17.28 -3.49 -12.52
CA LEU A 183 -18.66 -2.99 -12.66
C LEU A 183 -19.11 -2.12 -11.47
N ASN A 184 -18.64 -2.41 -10.26
CA ASN A 184 -18.98 -1.69 -9.05
C ASN A 184 -17.76 -1.59 -8.10
N PRO A 185 -16.85 -0.63 -8.35
CA PRO A 185 -15.55 -0.59 -7.68
C PRO A 185 -15.71 -0.26 -6.19
N LYS A 186 -15.07 -1.08 -5.35
CA LYS A 186 -14.93 -0.81 -3.93
C LYS A 186 -13.61 -0.09 -3.68
N TYR A 187 -13.70 1.17 -3.27
CA TYR A 187 -12.52 2.01 -2.98
C TYR A 187 -11.96 1.81 -1.57
N GLU A 188 -12.61 0.97 -0.75
CA GLU A 188 -12.14 0.60 0.57
C GLU A 188 -12.17 -0.92 0.72
N TRP A 189 -11.06 -1.47 1.23
CA TRP A 189 -10.97 -2.86 1.65
C TRP A 189 -10.57 -2.89 3.12
N LEU A 190 -11.47 -3.41 3.95
CA LEU A 190 -11.28 -3.48 5.40
C LEU A 190 -11.00 -4.91 5.91
N GLY A 191 -10.78 -5.89 5.03
CA GLY A 191 -10.54 -7.27 5.44
C GLY A 191 -11.53 -7.76 6.50
N ASP A 192 -11.02 -8.37 7.57
CA ASP A 192 -11.79 -8.85 8.71
C ASP A 192 -11.97 -7.81 9.84
N TYR A 193 -11.42 -6.60 9.69
CA TYR A 193 -11.45 -5.55 10.74
C TYR A 193 -12.89 -5.26 11.23
N PRO A 194 -13.90 -5.02 10.37
CA PRO A 194 -15.25 -4.67 10.84
C PRO A 194 -15.87 -5.78 11.69
N LYS A 195 -15.62 -7.05 11.33
CA LYS A 195 -16.11 -8.22 12.06
C LYS A 195 -15.43 -8.36 13.42
N LEU A 196 -14.11 -8.16 13.48
CA LEU A 196 -13.34 -8.31 14.70
C LEU A 196 -13.59 -7.14 15.67
N ALA A 197 -13.66 -5.91 15.17
CA ALA A 197 -14.03 -4.73 15.96
C ALA A 197 -15.42 -4.89 16.60
N ALA A 198 -16.42 -5.33 15.81
CA ALA A 198 -17.76 -5.60 16.34
C ALA A 198 -17.76 -6.68 17.44
N LYS A 199 -16.97 -7.75 17.25
CA LYS A 199 -16.84 -8.84 18.23
C LYS A 199 -16.16 -8.40 19.52
N ARG A 200 -15.15 -7.53 19.46
CA ARG A 200 -14.47 -6.97 20.64
C ARG A 200 -15.40 -6.03 21.41
N LYS A 201 -16.07 -5.11 20.71
CA LYS A 201 -17.08 -4.23 21.28
C LYS A 201 -18.20 -4.99 22.00
N ALA A 202 -18.70 -6.06 21.39
CA ALA A 202 -19.72 -6.93 22.02
C ALA A 202 -19.23 -7.65 23.28
N ARG A 203 -17.90 -7.77 23.46
CA ARG A 203 -17.25 -8.40 24.63
C ARG A 203 -16.82 -7.37 25.69
N GLY A 204 -17.03 -6.07 25.47
CA GLY A 204 -16.58 -5.01 26.38
C GLY A 204 -15.05 -4.85 26.42
N LEU A 205 -14.37 -5.22 25.33
CA LEU A 205 -12.91 -5.16 25.14
C LEU A 205 -12.51 -4.13 24.09
#